data_AF-A0A7K4KKT9-F1
#
_entry.id   AF-A0A7K4KKT9-F1
#
_cell.length_a   1.000
_cell.length_b   1.000
_cell.length_c   1.000
_cell.angle_alpha   90.00
_cell.angle_beta   90.00
_cell.angle_gamma   90.00
#
_symmetry.space_group_name_H-M   'P 1'
#
loop_
_entity.id
_entity.type
_entity.pdbx_description
1 polymer ?
#
loop_
_entity_poly.entity_id
_entity_poly.type
_entity_poly.pdbx_seq_one_letter_code
_entity_poly.pdbx_strand_id
1 'polypeptide(L)'
;KMADGAAEVARRIDPAREPGLSPEQRRFMEGVERAQRQRALQRRLRGRNALLGIGIGALVLGISPADGYTFYSVSQEGFLDELEQEAERARALA
;
A
#
# COMPACT_ATOMS: atom_id res chain seq x y z
N LYS A 1 -45.38 -6.01 23.87
CA LYS A 1 -45.19 -6.95 22.74
C LYS A 1 -44.75 -6.11 21.54
N MET A 2 -43.45 -5.87 21.39
CA MET A 2 -42.91 -4.97 20.36
C MET A 2 -42.66 -5.77 19.09
N ALA A 3 -43.24 -5.29 17.99
CA ALA A 3 -43.29 -5.97 16.71
C ALA A 3 -41.91 -5.93 16.02
N ASP A 4 -41.36 -7.13 15.87
CA ASP A 4 -40.65 -7.66 14.70
C ASP A 4 -40.17 -6.63 13.65
N GLY A 5 -38.96 -6.11 13.87
CA GLY A 5 -38.20 -5.30 12.91
C GLY A 5 -37.08 -6.09 12.25
N ALA A 6 -37.24 -7.41 12.09
CA ALA A 6 -36.31 -8.20 11.31
C ALA A 6 -36.59 -7.94 9.82
N ALA A 7 -35.93 -6.93 9.25
CA ALA A 7 -35.86 -6.78 7.81
C ALA A 7 -35.43 -8.12 7.22
N GLU A 8 -36.33 -8.77 6.48
CA GLU A 8 -36.14 -10.09 5.91
C GLU A 8 -34.88 -10.02 5.04
N VAL A 9 -33.77 -10.55 5.56
CA VAL A 9 -32.49 -10.58 4.86
C VAL A 9 -32.76 -11.30 3.55
N ALA A 10 -32.69 -10.56 2.43
CA ALA A 10 -33.06 -11.04 1.11
C ALA A 10 -32.47 -12.43 0.89
N ARG A 11 -33.35 -13.44 0.89
CA ARG A 11 -32.97 -14.85 0.81
C ARG A 11 -32.22 -15.03 -0.51
N ARG A 12 -31.03 -15.62 -0.46
CA ARG A 12 -30.21 -15.84 -1.66
C ARG A 12 -30.98 -16.76 -2.61
N ILE A 13 -31.57 -16.18 -3.65
CA ILE A 13 -32.28 -16.88 -4.71
C ILE A 13 -31.31 -17.88 -5.35
N ASP A 14 -31.64 -19.16 -5.31
CA ASP A 14 -30.88 -20.23 -5.97
C ASP A 14 -31.45 -20.38 -7.39
N PRO A 15 -30.77 -19.84 -8.43
CA PRO A 15 -31.33 -19.76 -9.78
C PRO A 15 -31.55 -21.13 -10.42
N ALA A 16 -30.90 -22.17 -9.89
CA ALA A 16 -31.05 -23.57 -10.31
C ALA A 16 -32.27 -24.26 -9.67
N ARG A 17 -32.76 -23.76 -8.53
CA ARG A 17 -33.89 -24.34 -7.79
C ARG A 17 -35.20 -23.59 -7.97
N GLU A 18 -35.17 -22.34 -8.43
CA GLU A 18 -36.38 -21.54 -8.64
C GLU A 18 -36.89 -21.60 -10.10
N PRO A 19 -38.04 -22.24 -10.35
CA PRO A 19 -38.58 -22.44 -11.70
C PRO A 19 -39.27 -21.20 -12.30
N GLY A 20 -39.34 -20.08 -11.57
CA GLY A 20 -40.04 -18.86 -11.99
C GLY A 20 -39.18 -17.79 -12.69
N LEU A 21 -37.87 -18.01 -12.83
CA LEU A 21 -36.94 -17.03 -13.42
C LEU A 21 -37.00 -17.05 -14.95
N SER A 22 -37.22 -15.88 -15.56
CA SER A 22 -37.14 -15.74 -17.01
C SER A 22 -35.70 -15.98 -17.50
N PRO A 23 -35.51 -16.44 -18.76
CA PRO A 23 -34.17 -16.63 -19.32
C PRO A 23 -33.29 -15.38 -19.27
N GLU A 24 -33.89 -14.20 -19.39
CA GLU A 24 -33.19 -12.91 -19.32
C GLU A 24 -32.71 -12.60 -17.90
N GLN A 25 -33.55 -12.86 -16.89
CA GLN A 25 -33.19 -12.68 -15.49
C GLN A 25 -32.02 -13.59 -15.10
N ARG A 26 -32.01 -14.84 -15.59
CA ARG A 26 -30.88 -15.76 -15.37
C ARG A 26 -29.58 -15.23 -15.96
N ARG A 27 -29.59 -14.76 -17.22
CA ARG A 27 -28.40 -14.17 -17.87
C ARG A 27 -27.90 -12.95 -17.13
N PHE A 28 -28.81 -12.09 -16.66
CA PHE A 28 -28.45 -10.92 -15.88
C PHE A 28 -27.79 -11.31 -14.54
N MET A 29 -28.38 -12.25 -13.80
CA MET A 29 -27.82 -12.73 -12.53
C MET A 29 -26.42 -13.33 -12.71
N GLU A 30 -26.22 -14.17 -13.73
CA GLU A 30 -24.90 -14.71 -14.02
C GLU A 30 -23.87 -13.60 -14.32
N GLY A 31 -24.27 -12.56 -15.06
CA GLY A 31 -23.43 -11.39 -15.31
C GLY A 31 -23.04 -10.66 -14.03
N VAL A 32 -24.01 -10.42 -13.14
CA VAL A 32 -23.78 -9.77 -11.84
C VAL A 32 -22.87 -10.61 -10.95
N GLU A 33 -23.06 -11.92 -10.89
CA GLU A 33 -22.20 -12.81 -10.11
C GLU A 33 -20.76 -12.85 -10.60
N ARG A 34 -20.55 -12.86 -11.92
CA ARG A 34 -19.21 -12.79 -12.51
C ARG A 34 -18.57 -11.45 -12.17
N ALA A 35 -19.29 -10.34 -12.30
CA ALA A 35 -18.79 -9.01 -11.96
C ALA A 35 -18.46 -8.87 -10.47
N GLN A 36 -19.29 -9.42 -9.58
CA GLN A 36 -19.05 -9.48 -8.14
C GLN A 36 -17.77 -10.26 -7.82
N ARG A 37 -17.60 -11.46 -8.41
CA ARG A 37 -16.38 -12.27 -8.27
C ARG A 37 -15.15 -11.52 -8.77
N GLN A 38 -15.23 -10.90 -9.95
CA GLN A 38 -14.15 -10.09 -10.53
C GLN A 38 -13.75 -8.95 -9.58
N ARG A 39 -14.72 -8.20 -9.05
CA ARG A 39 -14.48 -7.08 -8.12
C ARG A 39 -13.84 -7.55 -6.82
N ALA A 40 -14.29 -8.67 -6.26
CA ALA A 40 -13.70 -9.25 -5.06
C ALA A 40 -12.23 -9.65 -5.28
N LEU A 41 -11.92 -10.31 -6.40
CA LEU A 41 -10.56 -10.65 -6.78
C LEU A 41 -9.69 -9.41 -6.98
N GLN A 42 -10.18 -8.40 -7.72
CA GLN A 42 -9.48 -7.15 -7.94
C GLN A 42 -9.17 -6.40 -6.64
N ARG A 43 -10.12 -6.32 -5.70
CA ARG A 43 -9.89 -5.70 -4.38
C ARG A 43 -8.79 -6.40 -3.61
N ARG A 44 -8.80 -7.73 -3.59
CA ARG A 44 -7.76 -8.54 -2.93
C ARG A 44 -6.39 -8.33 -3.55
N LEU A 45 -6.31 -8.30 -4.89
CA LEU A 45 -5.05 -8.06 -5.60
C LEU A 45 -4.52 -6.65 -5.37
N ARG A 46 -5.37 -5.62 -5.40
CA ARG A 46 -4.97 -4.24 -5.09
C ARG A 46 -4.39 -4.09 -3.69
N GLY A 47 -5.02 -4.70 -2.68
CA GLY A 47 -4.50 -4.67 -1.31
C GLY A 47 -3.12 -5.33 -1.19
N ARG A 48 -2.93 -6.49 -1.84
CA ARG A 48 -1.63 -7.18 -1.89
C ARG A 48 -0.56 -6.36 -2.60
N ASN A 49 -0.89 -5.74 -3.73
CA ASN A 49 0.06 -4.91 -4.48
C ASN A 49 0.43 -3.64 -3.69
N ALA A 50 -0.52 -3.02 -2.99
CA ALA A 50 -0.24 -1.89 -2.11
C ALA A 50 0.72 -2.29 -0.98
N LEU A 51 0.44 -3.41 -0.29
CA LEU A 51 1.33 -3.92 0.76
C LEU A 51 2.73 -4.25 0.24
N LEU A 52 2.82 -4.88 -0.94
CA LEU A 52 4.10 -5.21 -1.57
C LEU A 52 4.87 -3.94 -1.96
N GLY A 53 4.20 -2.96 -2.57
CA GLY A 53 4.81 -1.68 -2.94
C GLY A 53 5.32 -0.89 -1.74
N ILE A 54 4.54 -0.85 -0.65
CA ILE A 54 4.95 -0.25 0.62
C ILE A 54 6.16 -1.00 1.19
N GLY A 55 6.12 -2.33 1.21
CA GLY A 55 7.22 -3.16 1.73
C GLY A 55 8.52 -2.96 0.95
N ILE A 56 8.45 -2.91 -0.38
CA ILE A 56 9.61 -2.63 -1.23
C ILE A 56 10.13 -1.20 -0.98
N GLY A 57 9.25 -0.21 -0.93
CA GLY A 57 9.64 1.17 -0.66
C GLY A 57 10.33 1.32 0.69
N ALA A 58 9.77 0.72 1.74
CA ALA A 58 10.36 0.71 3.07
C ALA A 58 11.72 -0.03 3.10
N LEU A 59 11.85 -1.14 2.37
CA LEU A 59 13.11 -1.87 2.25
C LEU A 59 14.19 -1.02 1.56
N VAL A 60 13.87 -0.38 0.44
CA VAL A 60 14.82 0.49 -0.30
C VAL A 60 15.26 1.67 0.56
N LEU A 61 14.32 2.32 1.24
CA LEU A 61 14.60 3.44 2.16
C LEU A 61 15.38 2.97 3.40
N GLY A 62 15.08 1.79 3.94
CA GLY A 62 15.75 1.22 5.11
C GLY A 62 17.14 0.65 4.83
N ILE A 63 17.39 0.16 3.60
CA ILE A 63 18.70 -0.30 3.14
C ILE A 63 19.60 0.87 2.72
N SER A 64 19.03 2.03 2.39
CA SER A 64 19.80 3.24 2.06
C SER A 64 19.82 4.27 3.19
N PRO A 65 20.36 3.96 4.40
CA PRO A 65 20.83 5.01 5.29
C PRO A 65 22.05 5.73 4.69
N ALA A 66 22.68 5.19 3.65
CA ALA A 66 23.87 5.75 3.00
C ALA A 66 23.66 7.18 2.47
N ASP A 67 22.57 7.47 1.75
CA ASP A 67 22.38 8.84 1.22
C ASP A 67 22.10 9.85 2.33
N GLY A 68 21.32 9.49 3.36
CA GLY A 68 21.02 10.37 4.50
C GLY A 68 22.20 10.59 5.45
N TYR A 69 23.00 9.54 5.72
CA TYR A 69 24.19 9.65 6.55
C TYR A 69 25.34 10.35 5.83
N THR A 70 25.46 10.20 4.50
CA THR A 70 26.46 10.92 3.70
C THR A 70 26.18 12.43 3.67
N PHE A 71 24.92 12.87 3.58
CA PHE A 71 24.60 14.30 3.74
C PHE A 71 24.88 14.81 5.16
N TYR A 72 24.60 14.01 6.20
CA TYR A 72 24.87 14.41 7.59
C TYR A 72 26.38 14.43 7.92
N SER A 73 27.18 13.53 7.34
CA SER A 73 28.64 13.50 7.54
C SER A 73 29.36 14.61 6.77
N VAL A 74 28.86 15.04 5.62
CA VAL A 74 29.40 16.19 4.87
C VAL A 74 29.12 17.51 5.59
N SER A 75 28.07 17.56 6.42
CA SER A 75 27.78 18.72 7.28
C SER A 75 28.56 18.73 8.61
N GLN A 76 29.44 17.77 8.88
CA GLN A 76 30.45 17.90 9.94
C GLN A 76 31.58 18.82 9.46
N GLU A 77 31.23 20.09 9.32
CA GLU A 77 32.07 21.25 9.01
C GLU A 77 33.02 21.55 10.19
N GLY A 78 33.96 20.65 10.47
CA GLY A 78 35.10 20.90 11.36
C GLY A 78 36.44 20.49 10.72
N PHE A 79 36.41 19.59 9.74
CA PHE A 79 37.61 19.10 9.06
C PHE A 79 38.35 20.20 8.28
N LEU A 80 37.60 21.08 7.60
CA LEU A 80 38.19 22.21 6.86
C LEU A 80 38.79 23.25 7.81
N ASP A 81 38.10 23.58 8.91
CA ASP A 81 38.57 24.54 9.92
C ASP A 81 39.81 24.02 10.67
N GLU A 82 39.88 22.72 10.97
CA GLU A 82 41.05 22.07 11.58
C GLU A 82 42.27 22.08 10.64
N LEU A 83 42.06 21.77 9.35
CA LEU A 83 43.11 21.83 8.33
C LEU A 83 43.65 23.25 8.13
N GLU A 84 42.77 24.26 8.13
CA GLU A 84 43.18 25.65 7.96
C GLU A 84 43.98 26.15 9.16
N GLN A 85 43.56 25.83 10.39
CA GLN A 85 44.33 26.15 11.60
C GLN A 85 45.71 25.46 11.65
N GLU A 86 45.81 24.21 11.21
CA GLU A 86 47.07 23.49 11.21
C GLU A 86 48.04 24.04 10.13
N ALA A 87 47.52 24.40 8.96
CA ALA A 87 48.29 25.06 7.92
C ALA A 87 48.78 26.46 8.37
N GLU A 88 47.97 27.20 9.11
CA GLU A 88 48.34 28.52 9.64
C GLU A 88 49.45 28.40 10.71
N ARG A 89 49.37 27.41 11.60
CA ARG A 89 50.45 27.11 12.58
C ARG A 89 51.75 26.69 11.90
N ALA A 90 51.68 25.87 10.85
CA ALA A 90 52.86 25.43 10.12
C ALA A 90 53.57 26.58 9.40
N ARG A 91 52.82 27.56 8.87
CA ARG A 91 53.38 28.78 8.27
C ARG A 91 53.97 29.73 9.31
N ALA A 92 53.41 29.80 10.51
CA ALA A 92 53.94 30.63 11.58
C ALA A 92 55.24 30.08 12.20
N LEU A 93 55.52 28.79 12.01
CA LEU A 93 56.72 28.10 12.49
C LEU A 93 57.82 27.96 11.41
N ALA A 94 57.54 28.38 10.16
CA ALA A 94 58.48 28.39 9.03
C ALA A 94 59.09 29.78 8.84
#